data_AF-A0A6M3IGV5-F1
#
_entry.id   AF-A0A6M3IGV5-F1
#
_cell.length_a   1.000
_cell.length_b   1.000
_cell.length_c   1.000
_cell.angle_alpha   90.00
_cell.angle_beta   90.00
_cell.angle_gamma   90.00
#
_symmetry.space_group_name_H-M   'P 1'
#
loop_
_entity.id
_entity.type
_entity.pdbx_description
1 polymer ?
#
loop_
_entity_poly.entity_id
_entity_poly.type
_entity_poly.pdbx_seq_one_letter_code
_entity_poly.pdbx_strand_id
1 'polypeptide(L)' 'MKVGEKRAITVGAMRWLKRQASTDLSWEEVQKALDDFARAKPDTVAAEFWKTCSDHQYKLLRRDWKRLE' A
#
# COMPACT_ATOMS: atom_id res chain seq x y z
N MET A 1 4.79 8.63 14.87
CA MET A 1 5.24 8.52 13.47
C MET A 1 4.38 9.42 12.60
N LYS A 2 5.01 10.22 11.73
CA LYS A 2 4.32 11.17 10.84
C LYS A 2 3.62 10.41 9.71
N VAL A 3 2.53 11.00 9.20
CA VAL A 3 1.75 10.47 8.06
C VAL A 3 2.64 10.11 6.85
N GLY A 4 3.65 10.94 6.56
CA GLY A 4 4.59 10.69 5.46
C GLY A 4 5.43 9.41 5.63
N GLU A 5 5.83 9.10 6.86
CA GLU A 5 6.59 7.89 7.19
C GLU A 5 5.70 6.65 7.09
N LYS A 6 4.45 6.72 7.58
CA LYS A 6 3.45 5.65 7.42
C LYS A 6 3.18 5.35 5.93
N ARG A 7 3.07 6.40 5.11
CA ARG A 7 2.91 6.27 3.64
C ARG A 7 4.12 5.59 3.01
N ALA A 8 5.34 6.00 3.35
CA ALA A 8 6.56 5.42 2.80
C ALA A 8 6.68 3.92 3.11
N ILE A 9 6.32 3.50 4.33
CA ILE A 9 6.27 2.08 4.73
C ILE A 9 5.24 1.31 3.90
N THR A 10 4.05 1.90 3.69
CA THR A 10 2.99 1.29 2.87
C THR A 10 3.42 1.14 1.41
N VAL A 11 4.07 2.15 0.83
CA VAL A 11 4.65 2.08 -0.53
C VAL A 11 5.75 1.01 -0.59
N GLY A 12 6.54 0.84 0.47
CA GLY A 12 7.50 -0.25 0.60
C GLY A 12 6.85 -1.63 0.54
N ALA A 13 5.71 -1.81 1.23
CA ALA A 13 4.92 -3.03 1.15
C ALA A 13 4.38 -3.29 -0.26
N MET A 14 3.83 -2.26 -0.93
CA MET A 14 3.39 -2.35 -2.33
C MET A 14 4.54 -2.78 -3.26
N ARG A 15 5.73 -2.20 -3.10
CA ARG A 15 6.91 -2.57 -3.89
C ARG A 15 7.35 -4.01 -3.64
N TRP A 16 7.29 -4.46 -2.39
CA TRP A 16 7.57 -5.85 -2.05
C TRP A 16 6.57 -6.80 -2.70
N LEU A 17 5.27 -6.50 -2.64
CA LEU A 17 4.22 -7.27 -3.33
C LEU A 17 4.48 -7.37 -4.83
N LYS A 18 4.78 -6.24 -5.49
CA LYS A 18 5.11 -6.23 -6.92
C LYS A 18 6.29 -7.15 -7.27
N ARG A 19 7.32 -7.19 -6.41
CA ARG A 19 8.48 -8.08 -6.61
C ARG A 19 8.15 -9.55 -6.40
N GLN A 20 7.29 -9.88 -5.43
CA GLN A 20 6.89 -11.27 -5.17
C GLN A 20 5.96 -11.82 -6.25
N ALA A 21 5.10 -10.97 -6.83
CA ALA A 21 4.15 -11.36 -7.86
C ALA A 21 4.79 -11.54 -9.25
N SER A 22 6.08 -11.27 -9.42
CA SER A 22 6.85 -11.53 -10.65
C SER A 22 6.30 -10.95 -11.97
N THR A 23 5.33 -10.02 -11.97
CA THR A 23 5.05 -8.91 -12.94
C THR A 23 3.62 -8.35 -12.78
N ASP A 24 3.38 -7.14 -13.29
CA ASP A 24 2.10 -6.48 -13.65
C ASP A 24 0.86 -6.72 -12.78
N LEU A 25 0.99 -6.53 -11.47
CA LEU A 25 -0.20 -6.29 -10.67
C LEU A 25 -0.86 -4.98 -11.12
N SER A 26 -2.13 -5.04 -11.47
CA SER A 26 -2.98 -3.86 -11.58
C SER A 26 -3.12 -3.18 -10.23
N TRP A 27 -3.51 -1.90 -10.24
CA TRP A 27 -3.79 -1.19 -9.00
C TRP A 27 -4.89 -1.88 -8.18
N GLU A 28 -5.94 -2.42 -8.80
CA GLU A 28 -7.00 -3.14 -8.09
C GLU A 28 -6.47 -4.38 -7.35
N GLU A 29 -5.54 -5.12 -7.95
CA GLU A 29 -4.92 -6.28 -7.30
C GLU A 29 -4.02 -5.87 -6.13
N VAL A 30 -3.32 -4.74 -6.24
CA VAL A 30 -2.56 -4.17 -5.11
C VAL A 30 -3.49 -3.77 -3.97
N GLN A 31 -4.64 -3.16 -4.26
CA GLN A 31 -5.62 -2.82 -3.24
C GLN A 31 -6.11 -4.07 -2.51
N LYS A 32 -6.48 -5.10 -3.25
CA LYS A 32 -6.90 -6.38 -2.68
C LYS A 32 -5.81 -6.99 -1.81
N ALA A 33 -4.56 -6.98 -2.26
CA ALA A 33 -3.43 -7.47 -1.49
C ALA A 33 -3.19 -6.66 -0.20
N LEU A 34 -3.41 -5.34 -0.22
CA LEU A 34 -3.34 -4.50 0.97
C LEU A 34 -4.50 -4.75 1.94
N ASP A 35 -5.71 -5.00 1.42
CA ASP A 35 -6.86 -5.41 2.22
C ASP A 35 -6.61 -6.76 2.92
N ASP A 36 -6.14 -7.75 2.16
CA ASP A 36 -5.80 -9.07 2.69
C ASP A 36 -4.66 -8.98 3.71
N PHE A 37 -3.62 -8.17 3.41
CA PHE A 37 -2.53 -7.89 4.34
C PHE A 37 -3.03 -7.22 5.62
N ALA A 38 -3.91 -6.23 5.51
CA ALA A 38 -4.44 -5.50 6.65
C ALA A 38 -5.45 -6.33 7.49
N ARG A 39 -6.04 -7.36 6.90
CA ARG A 39 -6.82 -8.39 7.62
C ARG A 39 -5.91 -9.39 8.34
N ALA A 40 -4.86 -9.86 7.67
CA ALA A 40 -3.94 -10.85 8.23
C ALA A 40 -2.99 -10.28 9.31
N LYS A 41 -2.60 -9.00 9.17
CA LYS A 41 -1.62 -8.30 10.01
C LYS A 41 -2.09 -6.89 10.37
N PRO A 42 -3.19 -6.76 11.14
CA PRO A 42 -3.82 -5.47 11.44
C PRO A 42 -2.92 -4.50 12.22
N ASP A 43 -1.97 -5.01 13.02
CA ASP A 43 -1.10 -4.20 13.89
C ASP A 43 0.11 -3.60 13.17
N THR A 44 0.24 -3.85 11.86
CA THR A 44 1.33 -3.29 11.07
C THR A 44 1.02 -1.85 10.67
N VAL A 45 2.06 -1.04 10.60
CA VAL A 45 1.97 0.36 10.15
C VAL A 45 1.30 0.50 8.79
N ALA A 46 1.62 -0.40 7.85
CA ALA A 46 1.04 -0.37 6.52
C ALA A 46 -0.45 -0.70 6.54
N ALA A 47 -0.88 -1.64 7.38
CA ALA A 47 -2.30 -1.96 7.60
C ALA A 47 -3.05 -0.81 8.26
N GLU A 48 -2.47 -0.21 9.32
CA GLU A 48 -3.04 0.93 10.01
C GLU A 48 -3.22 2.12 9.05
N PHE A 49 -2.18 2.44 8.28
CA PHE A 49 -2.23 3.52 7.30
C PHE A 49 -3.25 3.25 6.20
N TRP A 50 -3.28 2.02 5.65
CA TRP A 50 -4.23 1.64 4.61
C TRP A 50 -5.68 1.78 5.08
N LYS A 51 -6.01 1.25 6.27
CA LYS A 51 -7.36 1.32 6.84
C LYS A 51 -7.83 2.73 7.21
N THR A 52 -6.90 3.62 7.54
CA THR A 52 -7.22 4.98 8.01
C THR A 52 -6.90 6.06 6.99
N CYS A 53 -6.50 5.68 5.76
CA CYS A 53 -6.13 6.67 4.76
C CYS A 53 -7.35 7.47 4.29
N SER A 54 -7.20 8.79 4.23
CA SER A 54 -8.19 9.67 3.61
C SER A 54 -8.16 9.55 2.09
N ASP A 55 -9.21 10.01 1.41
CA ASP A 55 -9.27 10.05 -0.07
C ASP A 55 -8.05 10.71 -0.71
N HIS A 56 -7.53 11.77 -0.08
CA HIS A 56 -6.32 12.44 -0.54
C HIS A 56 -5.10 11.53 -0.42
N GLN A 57 -4.94 10.85 0.72
CA GLN A 57 -3.84 9.91 0.95
C GLN A 57 -3.92 8.69 0.04
N TYR A 58 -5.13 8.19 -0.22
CA TYR A 58 -5.38 7.13 -1.19
C TYR A 58 -4.96 7.57 -2.61
N LYS A 59 -5.34 8.78 -3.05
CA LYS A 59 -4.90 9.33 -4.35
C LYS A 59 -3.38 9.44 -4.43
N LEU A 60 -2.72 9.86 -3.35
CA LEU A 60 -1.25 9.91 -3.26
C LEU A 60 -0.63 8.51 -3.35
N LEU A 61 -1.19 7.51 -2.67
CA LEU A 61 -0.75 6.11 -2.75
C LEU A 61 -0.88 5.57 -4.17
N ARG A 62 -2.02 5.77 -4.83
CA ARG A 62 -2.23 5.36 -6.22
C ARG A 62 -1.25 6.03 -7.18
N ARG A 63 -0.97 7.31 -6.98
CA ARG A 63 0.04 8.04 -7.76
C ARG A 63 1.44 7.48 -7.50
N ASP A 64 1.78 7.20 -6.24
CA ASP A 64 3.08 6.65 -5.88
C ASP A 64 3.23 5.22 -6.44
N TRP A 65 2.16 4.42 -6.52
CA TRP A 65 2.13 3.13 -7.23
C TRP A 65 2.43 3.25 -8.72
N LYS A 66 1.80 4.18 -9.44
CA LYS A 66 2.09 4.45 -10.86
C LYS A 66 3.54 4.86 -11.14
N ARG A 67 4.25 5.34 -10.12
CA ARG A 67 5.69 5.67 -10.22
C ARG A 67 6.60 4.48 -9.95
N LEU A 68 6.03 3.35 -9.52
CA LEU A 68 6.73 2.07 -9.37
C LEU A 68 6.62 1.21 -10.63
N GLU A 69 5.76 1.57 -11.57
CA GLU A 69 5.73 1.11 -12.97
C GLU A 69 6.91 1.69 -13.75
#